data_AF-A0A3A4W278-F1
#
_entry.id   AF-A0A3A4W278-F1
#
_cell.length_a   1.000
_cell.length_b   1.000
_cell.length_c   1.000
_cell.angle_alpha   90.00
_cell.angle_beta   90.00
_cell.angle_gamma   90.00
#
_symmetry.space_group_name_H-M   'P 1'
#
loop_
_entity.id
_entity.type
_entity.pdbx_description
1 polymer ?
#
loop_
_entity_poly.entity_id
_entity_poly.type
_entity_poly.pdbx_seq_one_letter_code
_entity_poly.pdbx_strand_id
1 'polypeptide(L)'
;MNRRARFPSGVIAAAFAAAIHLAAASFASAAETTPEMPREIIESLRSRVESWQVESIWPRVESALSASHRDPGLLEVASLVAFYRGDYSESLRLMKKALEIGGENESRKAFARFTEDTLKVLSGYRRHETPHFIIHLDERQDGILLGYLAE
;
A
#
# COMPACT_ATOMS: atom_id res chain seq x y z
N MET A 1 -73.91 -43.84 -26.57
CA MET A 1 -73.90 -43.73 -28.05
C MET A 1 -72.49 -43.43 -28.52
N ASN A 2 -72.06 -44.16 -29.55
CA ASN A 2 -70.77 -44.11 -30.24
C ASN A 2 -70.30 -42.70 -30.63
N ARG A 3 -68.99 -42.44 -30.55
CA ARG A 3 -68.08 -42.45 -31.72
C ARG A 3 -66.62 -42.19 -31.31
N ARG A 4 -65.75 -43.08 -31.81
CA ARG A 4 -64.30 -42.90 -31.91
C ARG A 4 -63.97 -41.82 -32.95
N ALA A 5 -62.87 -41.10 -32.76
CA ALA A 5 -62.00 -40.69 -33.86
C ALA A 5 -60.53 -40.69 -33.40
N ARG A 6 -59.69 -41.36 -34.19
CA ARG A 6 -58.24 -41.52 -34.06
C ARG A 6 -57.50 -40.33 -34.71
N PHE A 7 -56.37 -39.95 -34.11
CA PHE A 7 -55.01 -39.63 -34.66
C PHE A 7 -54.84 -39.21 -36.14
N PRO A 8 -53.87 -38.32 -36.51
CA PRO A 8 -52.41 -38.54 -36.33
C PRO A 8 -51.60 -37.31 -35.85
N SER A 9 -50.55 -37.48 -35.05
CA SER A 9 -49.14 -37.71 -35.44
C SER A 9 -48.51 -36.54 -36.21
N GLY A 10 -47.50 -35.89 -35.62
CA GLY A 10 -46.49 -35.23 -36.43
C GLY A 10 -45.84 -33.98 -35.85
N VAL A 11 -44.72 -34.21 -35.16
CA VAL A 11 -43.44 -33.49 -35.29
C VAL A 11 -43.30 -32.03 -34.77
N ILE A 12 -42.14 -31.83 -34.14
CA ILE A 12 -41.38 -30.57 -33.93
C ILE A 12 -41.80 -29.81 -32.66
N ALA A 13 -41.21 -30.12 -31.51
CA ALA A 13 -39.92 -29.63 -31.04
C ALA A 13 -39.92 -28.12 -30.74
N ALA A 14 -39.79 -27.77 -29.46
CA ALA A 14 -38.76 -26.87 -28.96
C ALA A 14 -39.08 -26.51 -27.50
N ALA A 15 -38.20 -26.96 -26.61
CA ALA A 15 -38.18 -26.59 -25.22
C ALA A 15 -37.90 -25.09 -25.06
N PHE A 16 -38.75 -24.36 -24.34
CA PHE A 16 -38.41 -23.07 -23.76
C PHE A 16 -39.11 -22.92 -22.41
N ALA A 17 -38.37 -23.27 -21.36
CA ALA A 17 -38.73 -22.99 -19.97
C ALA A 17 -37.45 -22.66 -19.20
N ALA A 18 -37.27 -21.38 -18.90
CA ALA A 18 -36.59 -20.80 -17.74
C ALA A 18 -36.21 -19.35 -18.10
N ALA A 19 -37.01 -18.35 -17.72
CA ALA A 19 -37.11 -17.77 -16.39
C ALA A 19 -36.00 -16.72 -16.12
N ILE A 20 -36.48 -15.49 -15.88
CA ILE A 20 -35.86 -14.41 -15.09
C ILE A 20 -34.70 -13.68 -15.78
N HIS A 21 -35.04 -12.62 -16.52
CA HIS A 21 -34.14 -11.50 -16.77
C HIS A 21 -34.05 -10.65 -15.49
N LEU A 22 -33.06 -10.95 -14.64
CA LEU A 22 -32.62 -10.04 -13.59
C LEU A 22 -31.53 -9.16 -14.17
N ALA A 23 -31.73 -7.85 -14.10
CA ALA A 23 -30.83 -6.82 -14.58
C ALA A 23 -29.43 -6.98 -13.96
N ALA A 24 -28.48 -7.47 -14.74
CA ALA A 24 -27.07 -7.35 -14.43
C ALA A 24 -26.63 -5.92 -14.76
N ALA A 25 -26.83 -5.00 -13.82
CA ALA A 25 -26.03 -3.79 -13.72
C ALA A 25 -24.60 -4.22 -13.40
N SER A 26 -23.84 -4.58 -14.43
CA SER A 26 -22.41 -4.79 -14.29
C SER A 26 -21.79 -3.41 -14.08
N PHE A 27 -21.33 -3.18 -12.85
CA PHE A 27 -20.50 -2.05 -12.47
C PHE A 27 -19.36 -1.93 -13.49
N ALA A 28 -19.48 -0.98 -14.41
CA ALA A 28 -18.30 -0.40 -15.02
C ALA A 28 -17.48 0.16 -13.87
N SER A 29 -16.40 -0.54 -13.53
CA SER A 29 -15.34 0.01 -12.68
C SER A 29 -14.85 1.25 -13.42
N ALA A 30 -15.41 2.42 -13.05
CA ALA A 30 -14.77 3.67 -13.34
C ALA A 30 -13.40 3.56 -12.70
N ALA A 31 -12.36 3.40 -13.52
CA ALA A 31 -11.01 3.64 -13.08
C ALA A 31 -11.00 5.08 -12.56
N GLU A 32 -11.20 5.25 -11.26
CA GLU A 32 -10.93 6.48 -10.56
C GLU A 32 -9.47 6.79 -10.86
N THR A 33 -9.28 7.66 -11.85
CA THR A 33 -7.99 8.16 -12.26
C THR A 33 -7.58 9.07 -11.11
N THR A 34 -7.07 8.44 -10.05
CA THR A 34 -6.57 9.17 -8.89
C THR A 34 -5.43 10.03 -9.43
N PRO A 35 -5.41 11.34 -9.14
CA PRO A 35 -4.42 12.22 -9.72
C PRO A 35 -3.02 11.76 -9.29
N GLU A 36 -2.29 11.18 -10.24
CA GLU A 36 -0.87 10.90 -10.07
C GLU A 36 -0.14 12.23 -9.86
N MET A 37 0.82 12.23 -8.94
CA MET A 37 1.61 13.41 -8.69
C MET A 37 2.54 13.66 -9.88
N PRO A 38 2.72 14.91 -10.31
CA PRO A 38 3.68 15.23 -11.36
C PRO A 38 5.05 14.63 -11.06
N ARG A 39 5.65 13.97 -12.04
CA ARG A 39 6.90 13.23 -11.90
C ARG A 39 8.03 14.12 -11.39
N GLU A 40 8.08 15.37 -11.83
CA GLU A 40 9.06 16.36 -11.43
C GLU A 40 8.98 16.66 -9.92
N ILE A 41 7.78 16.63 -9.33
CA ILE A 41 7.60 16.81 -7.89
C ILE A 41 8.13 15.60 -7.13
N ILE A 42 7.84 14.37 -7.60
CA ILE A 42 8.35 13.14 -6.98
C ILE A 42 9.88 13.09 -7.04
N GLU A 43 10.47 13.39 -8.21
CA GLU A 43 11.92 13.42 -8.40
C GLU A 43 12.58 14.52 -7.54
N SER A 44 11.96 15.70 -7.44
CA SER A 44 12.42 16.76 -6.54
C SER A 44 12.39 16.32 -5.08
N LEU A 45 11.31 15.69 -4.62
CA LEU A 45 11.21 15.20 -3.24
C LEU A 45 12.26 14.11 -2.98
N ARG A 46 12.44 13.17 -3.91
CA ARG A 46 13.45 12.10 -3.82
C ARG A 46 14.86 12.66 -3.71
N SER A 47 15.24 13.61 -4.56
CA SER A 47 16.55 14.26 -4.52
C SER A 47 16.81 14.93 -3.17
N ARG A 48 15.78 15.52 -2.54
CA ARG A 48 15.90 16.10 -1.20
C ARG A 48 16.07 15.04 -0.10
N VAL A 49 15.41 13.89 -0.22
CA VAL A 49 15.65 12.73 0.66
C VAL A 49 17.10 12.25 0.54
N GLU A 50 17.59 12.06 -0.69
CA GLU A 50 18.98 11.63 -0.98
C GLU A 50 20.02 12.63 -0.49
N SER A 51 19.64 13.91 -0.41
CA SER A 51 20.45 14.99 0.17
C SER A 51 20.26 15.16 1.69
N TRP A 52 19.67 14.18 2.37
CA TRP A 52 19.46 14.14 3.83
C TRP A 52 18.57 15.28 4.38
N GLN A 53 17.70 15.87 3.56
CA GLN A 53 16.83 16.99 3.97
C GLN A 53 15.49 16.52 4.56
N VAL A 54 15.47 15.36 5.23
CA VAL A 54 14.28 14.59 5.61
C VAL A 54 13.27 15.41 6.42
N GLU A 55 13.70 16.03 7.52
CA GLU A 55 12.81 16.80 8.41
C GLU A 55 12.19 18.02 7.69
N SER A 56 12.97 18.67 6.82
CA SER A 56 12.50 19.85 6.09
C SER A 56 11.47 19.52 5.00
N ILE A 57 11.44 18.26 4.52
CA ILE A 57 10.53 17.84 3.45
C ILE A 57 9.27 17.18 4.00
N TRP A 58 9.32 16.70 5.25
CA TRP A 58 8.25 15.90 5.83
C TRP A 58 6.86 16.55 5.76
N PRO A 59 6.66 17.84 6.14
CA PRO A 59 5.34 18.47 6.04
C PRO A 59 4.79 18.50 4.61
N ARG A 60 5.67 18.62 3.61
CA ARG A 60 5.29 18.59 2.19
C ARG A 60 4.89 17.20 1.75
N VAL A 61 5.58 16.16 2.23
CA VAL A 61 5.24 14.76 1.96
C VAL A 61 3.91 14.40 2.60
N GLU A 62 3.65 14.80 3.86
CA GLU A 62 2.36 14.59 4.53
C GLU A 62 1.20 15.26 3.79
N SER A 63 1.39 16.52 3.40
CA SER A 63 0.41 17.27 2.61
C SER A 63 0.13 16.58 1.27
N ALA A 64 1.18 16.13 0.57
CA ALA A 64 1.04 15.40 -0.68
C ALA A 64 0.34 14.04 -0.48
N LEU A 65 0.64 13.30 0.59
CA LEU A 65 -0.02 12.02 0.90
C LEU A 65 -1.50 12.20 1.21
N SER A 66 -1.86 13.30 1.86
CA SER A 66 -3.26 13.65 2.14
C SER A 66 -4.04 13.94 0.85
N ALA A 67 -3.37 14.53 -0.15
CA ALA A 67 -3.97 14.86 -1.44
C ALA A 67 -3.99 13.68 -2.44
N SER A 68 -2.91 12.89 -2.50
CA SER A 68 -2.75 11.76 -3.44
C SER A 68 -2.18 10.52 -2.74
N HIS A 69 -2.97 9.93 -1.86
CA HIS A 69 -2.61 8.77 -1.03
C HIS A 69 -2.35 7.44 -1.79
N ARG A 70 -2.48 7.42 -3.13
CA ARG A 70 -2.34 6.24 -3.98
C ARG A 70 -1.22 6.35 -5.01
N ASP A 71 -0.56 7.49 -5.14
CA ASP A 71 0.56 7.60 -6.06
C ASP A 71 1.74 6.71 -5.61
N PRO A 72 2.17 5.71 -6.39
CA PRO A 72 3.18 4.76 -5.95
C PRO A 72 4.56 5.40 -5.80
N GLY A 73 4.89 6.45 -6.56
CA GLY A 73 6.15 7.17 -6.43
C GLY A 73 6.19 8.03 -5.16
N LEU A 74 5.08 8.67 -4.81
CA LEU A 74 4.93 9.41 -3.56
C LEU A 74 4.98 8.48 -2.34
N LEU A 75 4.31 7.32 -2.40
CA LEU A 75 4.35 6.31 -1.35
C LEU A 75 5.77 5.79 -1.13
N GLU A 76 6.53 5.59 -2.22
CA GLU A 76 7.94 5.22 -2.16
C GLU A 76 8.79 6.30 -1.47
N VAL A 77 8.64 7.56 -1.86
CA VAL A 77 9.34 8.69 -1.21
C VAL A 77 8.97 8.80 0.28
N ALA A 78 7.69 8.66 0.61
CA ALA A 78 7.23 8.69 1.99
C ALA A 78 7.80 7.54 2.82
N SER A 79 7.91 6.35 2.23
CA SER A 79 8.56 5.20 2.85
C SER A 79 10.03 5.48 3.17
N LEU A 80 10.78 6.10 2.24
CA LEU A 80 12.17 6.50 2.47
C LEU A 80 12.27 7.53 3.61
N VAL A 81 11.39 8.53 3.63
CA VAL A 81 11.35 9.51 4.72
C VAL A 81 11.09 8.84 6.07
N ALA A 82 10.07 7.98 6.17
CA ALA A 82 9.77 7.26 7.40
C ALA A 82 10.97 6.40 7.87
N PHE A 83 11.69 5.76 6.93
CA PHE A 83 12.89 4.99 7.23
C PHE A 83 13.98 5.85 7.88
N TYR A 84 14.29 7.00 7.29
CA TYR A 84 15.33 7.90 7.83
C TYR A 84 14.94 8.56 9.15
N ARG A 85 13.64 8.67 9.44
CA ARG A 85 13.12 9.11 10.74
C ARG A 85 13.08 8.01 11.79
N GLY A 86 13.51 6.80 11.43
CA GLY A 86 13.50 5.64 12.33
C GLY A 86 12.11 5.04 12.57
N ASP A 87 11.11 5.41 11.76
CA ASP A 87 9.79 4.75 11.75
C ASP A 87 9.78 3.64 10.69
N TYR A 88 10.50 2.56 10.99
CA TYR A 88 10.68 1.43 10.09
C TYR A 88 9.37 0.67 9.83
N SER A 89 8.46 0.65 10.81
CA SER A 89 7.14 0.04 10.66
C SER A 89 6.30 0.77 9.62
N GLU A 90 6.24 2.10 9.72
CA GLU A 90 5.53 2.93 8.75
C GLU A 90 6.20 2.90 7.38
N SER A 91 7.54 2.95 7.36
CA SER A 91 8.33 2.80 6.13
C SER A 91 7.96 1.52 5.38
N LEU A 92 7.92 0.38 6.06
CA LEU A 92 7.56 -0.89 5.45
C LEU A 92 6.11 -0.90 4.95
N ARG A 93 5.17 -0.37 5.74
CA ARG A 93 3.75 -0.28 5.37
C ARG A 93 3.56 0.51 4.08
N LEU A 94 4.22 1.66 3.96
CA LEU A 94 4.16 2.53 2.79
C LEU A 94 4.80 1.88 1.56
N MET A 95 5.95 1.22 1.70
CA MET A 95 6.61 0.54 0.57
C MET A 95 5.78 -0.63 0.04
N LYS A 96 5.16 -1.41 0.94
CA LYS A 96 4.24 -2.49 0.54
C LYS A 96 3.04 -1.94 -0.22
N LYS A 97 2.48 -0.82 0.21
CA LYS A 97 1.40 -0.13 -0.52
C LYS A 97 1.87 0.36 -1.90
N ALA A 98 3.10 0.87 -2.01
CA ALA A 98 3.67 1.29 -3.29
C ALA A 98 3.85 0.10 -4.27
N LEU A 99 4.21 -1.08 -3.76
CA LEU A 99 4.28 -2.34 -4.53
C LEU A 99 2.90 -2.83 -4.96
N GLU A 100 1.92 -2.77 -4.07
CA GLU A 100 0.54 -3.18 -4.36
C GLU A 100 -0.08 -2.35 -5.50
N ILE A 101 0.13 -1.03 -5.48
CA ILE A 101 -0.47 -0.11 -6.46
C ILE A 101 0.39 -0.01 -7.73
N GLY A 102 1.71 0.11 -7.58
CA GLY A 102 2.63 0.39 -8.66
C GLY A 102 3.18 -0.85 -9.39
N GLY A 103 2.73 -2.05 -9.01
CA GLY A 103 3.17 -3.31 -9.59
C GLY A 103 4.60 -3.71 -9.20
N GLU A 104 5.11 -4.72 -9.92
CA GLU A 104 6.42 -5.28 -9.62
C GLU A 104 7.55 -4.30 -9.95
N ASN A 105 8.30 -3.91 -8.92
CA ASN A 105 9.50 -3.10 -9.05
C ASN A 105 10.58 -3.68 -8.12
N GLU A 106 11.68 -4.15 -8.71
CA GLU A 106 12.74 -4.83 -7.96
C GLU A 106 13.43 -3.92 -6.92
N SER A 107 13.53 -2.61 -7.19
CA SER A 107 14.07 -1.66 -6.22
C SER A 107 13.16 -1.54 -4.99
N ARG A 108 11.84 -1.42 -5.20
CA ARG A 108 10.85 -1.39 -4.10
C ARG A 108 10.83 -2.70 -3.32
N LYS A 109 10.90 -3.85 -4.00
CA LYS A 109 10.98 -5.17 -3.35
C LYS A 109 12.23 -5.29 -2.48
N ALA A 110 13.39 -4.89 -3.03
CA ALA A 110 14.65 -4.91 -2.30
C ALA A 110 14.62 -4.01 -1.07
N PHE A 111 14.06 -2.79 -1.19
CA PHE A 111 13.94 -1.87 -0.07
C PHE A 111 12.94 -2.35 1.00
N ALA A 112 11.80 -2.90 0.60
CA ALA A 112 10.85 -3.51 1.53
C ALA A 112 11.50 -4.63 2.35
N ARG A 113 12.25 -5.52 1.68
CA ARG A 113 12.99 -6.60 2.33
C ARG A 113 14.07 -6.07 3.28
N PHE A 114 14.83 -5.07 2.85
CA PHE A 114 15.83 -4.41 3.71
C PHE A 114 15.20 -3.82 4.99
N THR A 115 14.02 -3.22 4.86
CA THR A 115 13.27 -2.66 6.00
C THR A 115 12.73 -3.76 6.92
N GLU A 116 12.25 -4.87 6.36
CA GLU A 116 11.85 -6.07 7.13
C GLU A 116 13.01 -6.67 7.92
N ASP A 117 14.17 -6.83 7.29
CA ASP A 117 15.38 -7.33 7.93
C ASP A 117 15.83 -6.38 9.06
N THR A 118 15.73 -5.06 8.84
CA THR A 118 16.00 -4.05 9.87
C THR A 118 15.05 -4.20 11.07
N LEU A 119 13.74 -4.30 10.84
CA LEU A 119 12.75 -4.51 11.90
C LEU A 119 13.02 -5.80 12.68
N LYS A 120 13.41 -6.88 11.98
CA LYS A 120 13.74 -8.15 12.62
C LYS A 120 14.93 -8.01 13.57
N VAL A 121 15.97 -7.30 13.17
CA VAL A 121 17.12 -7.00 14.05
C VAL A 121 16.65 -6.20 15.26
N LEU A 122 15.85 -5.15 15.03
CA LEU A 122 15.38 -4.26 16.09
C LEU A 122 14.38 -4.91 17.07
N SER A 123 13.77 -6.03 16.73
CA SER A 123 12.76 -6.71 17.57
C SER A 123 13.26 -7.09 18.98
N GLY A 124 14.57 -7.25 19.17
CA GLY A 124 15.20 -7.52 20.47
C GLY A 124 15.58 -6.27 21.27
N TYR A 125 15.44 -5.08 20.69
CA TYR A 125 15.87 -3.81 21.26
C TYR A 125 14.66 -2.98 21.67
N ARG A 126 14.77 -2.24 22.76
CA ARG A 126 13.73 -1.29 23.16
C ARG A 126 13.97 0.06 22.50
N ARG A 127 12.91 0.65 21.93
CA ARG A 127 12.90 2.01 21.41
C ARG A 127 12.83 3.01 22.57
N HIS A 128 13.72 4.00 22.57
CA HIS A 128 13.69 5.15 23.46
C HIS A 128 13.76 6.43 22.64
N GLU A 129 12.89 7.37 22.98
CA GLU A 129 12.84 8.70 22.36
C GLU A 129 13.43 9.70 23.34
N THR A 130 14.37 10.49 22.85
CA THR A 130 15.01 11.58 23.59
C THR A 130 14.68 12.92 22.90
N PRO A 131 15.02 14.08 23.48
CA PRO A 131 14.78 15.37 22.83
C PRO A 131 15.44 15.51 21.45
N HIS A 132 16.49 14.72 21.18
CA HIS A 132 17.33 14.87 19.99
C HIS A 132 17.38 13.62 19.10
N PHE A 133 17.14 12.43 19.65
CA PHE A 133 17.34 11.18 18.94
C PHE A 133 16.27 10.14 19.28
N ILE A 134 16.06 9.22 18.33
CA ILE A 134 15.39 7.95 18.59
C ILE A 134 16.49 6.89 18.58
N ILE A 135 16.57 6.11 19.65
CA ILE A 135 17.53 5.02 19.75
C ILE A 135 16.84 3.69 20.06
N HIS A 136 17.45 2.60 19.62
CA HIS A 136 17.03 1.25 19.97
C HIS A 136 18.18 0.58 20.72
N LEU A 137 17.96 0.15 21.96
CA LEU A 137 19.01 -0.40 22.83
C LEU A 137 18.60 -1.71 23.52
N ASP A 138 19.58 -2.57 23.79
CA ASP A 138 19.37 -3.74 24.64
C ASP A 138 19.44 -3.26 26.09
N GLU A 139 18.30 -3.12 26.76
CA GLU A 139 18.27 -2.60 28.13
C GLU A 139 19.14 -3.39 29.12
N ARG A 140 19.37 -4.69 28.86
CA ARG A 140 20.16 -5.53 29.77
C ARG A 140 21.65 -5.26 29.64
N GLN A 141 22.11 -4.88 28.45
CA GLN A 141 23.53 -4.66 28.17
C GLN A 141 23.87 -3.16 28.20
N ASP A 142 23.01 -2.34 27.60
CA ASP A 142 23.26 -0.94 27.28
C ASP A 142 22.40 0.03 28.11
N GLY A 143 21.60 -0.48 29.06
CA GLY A 143 20.70 0.35 29.86
C GLY A 143 21.39 1.47 30.64
N ILE A 144 22.69 1.31 30.97
CA ILE A 144 23.50 2.36 31.61
C ILE A 144 23.64 3.63 30.76
N LEU A 145 23.50 3.51 29.43
CA LEU A 145 23.64 4.64 28.50
C LEU A 145 22.45 5.59 28.55
N LEU A 146 21.27 5.14 28.99
CA LEU A 146 20.06 5.96 29.03
C LEU A 146 20.22 7.22 29.88
N GLY A 147 20.96 7.15 30.98
CA GLY A 147 21.22 8.31 31.83
C GLY A 147 22.02 9.42 31.13
N TYR A 148 22.86 9.06 30.15
CA TYR A 148 23.68 10.02 29.38
C TYR A 148 22.93 10.62 28.18
N LEU A 149 21.76 10.09 27.85
CA LEU A 149 20.97 10.49 26.68
C LEU A 149 19.78 11.38 27.03
N ALA A 150 19.56 11.61 28.32
CA ALA A 150 18.45 12.39 28.86
C ALA A 150 18.75 13.90 28.99
N GLU A 151 20.00 14.31 28.73
CA GLU A 151 20.46 15.70 28.68
C GLU A 151 20.49 16.24 27.25
#